data_AF-A0A1D6QL12-F1
#
_entry.id   AF-A0A1D6QL12-F1
#
_cell.length_a   1.000
_cell.length_b   1.000
_cell.length_c   1.000
_cell.angle_alpha   90.00
_cell.angle_beta   90.00
_cell.angle_gamma   90.00
#
_symmetry.space_group_name_H-M   'P 1'
#
loop_
_entity.id
_entity.type
_entity.pdbx_description
1 polymer ?
#
loop_
_entity_poly.entity_id
_entity_poly.type
_entity_poly.pdbx_seq_one_letter_code
_entity_poly.pdbx_strand_id
1 'polypeptide(L)'
;MVTPPTVEQEDEEMLVPRQEAVDTDAAQPMEVVAQTEVVSTAESQPVEDPQTSRFTWTIENFTRFSEKKHYLEVFVVGGFKWSVLIFPKGNNVDHFSMYLDVADSTSLPYGWSRYAQFSLAVVNQIQPEFTIRKETQHQFNARESDWGFTSFMPLSELYDASRGYLVNDTVVVEAEVAVRRIVDYWTYDSKKETGYVGLKNQGATCYMNSLLQTLYHIPYFRKAVYHMPTTENDIPSGSIPLALQSLFYKLQYSDSSVATKELTKSFGWDTYDSFMQHDVQELNRVLSEKLEDKMKGTVVEGTIEQLFEGHHINYIECINVEHKSNRKESFYDLQLDVKGCRDIYSSFDKYVEVERLEGDNKYHAENHGLQDAKKGVLFLDFPPVLQLQLKRFEYDYMRDSMVKINDRYEFPLQLDLDRDGGKYIAPNADRSTRNLYTLHSVLVHSGGVHGGHYYAFIRPTLSEQWYKFDDERVTKEDAKKALEEQYGGDEELPQINPGFNNAPFKFTKYSNAYMLVYIRESAKEKIMCTVDEKDIAEHLRVC
;
A
#
# COMPACT_ATOMS: atom_id res chain seq x y z
N MET A 1 -16.23 -45.31 -52.88
CA MET A 1 -15.59 -44.18 -52.15
C MET A 1 -16.69 -43.15 -51.92
N VAL A 2 -17.62 -43.43 -51.02
CA VAL A 2 -17.60 -43.13 -49.58
C VAL A 2 -17.59 -41.61 -49.34
N THR A 3 -18.77 -41.02 -49.44
CA THR A 3 -19.23 -39.95 -48.54
C THR A 3 -19.90 -40.63 -47.34
N PRO A 4 -19.65 -40.16 -46.11
CA PRO A 4 -20.74 -39.63 -45.27
C PRO A 4 -20.22 -38.48 -44.33
N PRO A 5 -20.96 -38.01 -43.30
CA PRO A 5 -21.93 -36.91 -43.41
C PRO A 5 -21.70 -35.76 -42.39
N THR A 6 -22.50 -34.71 -42.54
CA THR A 6 -22.82 -33.67 -41.54
C THR A 6 -23.49 -34.25 -40.28
N VAL A 7 -23.13 -33.73 -39.09
CA VAL A 7 -23.79 -33.92 -37.78
C VAL A 7 -23.72 -32.55 -37.09
N GLU A 8 -24.81 -31.77 -37.08
CA GLU A 8 -25.88 -31.68 -36.06
C GLU A 8 -25.38 -31.14 -34.70
N GLN A 9 -25.80 -29.89 -34.42
CA GLN A 9 -25.82 -29.28 -33.10
C GLN A 9 -27.07 -29.79 -32.37
N GLU A 10 -26.89 -30.44 -31.24
CA GLU A 10 -27.96 -30.75 -30.29
C GLU A 10 -28.02 -29.64 -29.22
N ASP A 11 -29.16 -28.95 -29.20
CA ASP A 11 -29.68 -28.22 -28.05
C ASP A 11 -30.18 -29.23 -27.01
N GLU A 12 -29.66 -29.18 -25.78
CA GLU A 12 -30.34 -29.77 -24.62
C GLU A 12 -30.63 -28.70 -23.56
N GLU A 13 -31.91 -28.32 -23.50
CA GLU A 13 -32.55 -27.69 -22.35
C GLU A 13 -32.52 -28.63 -21.13
N MET A 14 -32.11 -28.13 -19.96
CA MET A 14 -32.44 -28.77 -18.68
C MET A 14 -32.94 -27.75 -17.64
N LEU A 15 -34.26 -27.58 -17.67
CA LEU A 15 -35.21 -27.68 -16.55
C LEU A 15 -34.79 -27.14 -15.16
N VAL A 16 -35.37 -25.97 -14.83
CA VAL A 16 -35.45 -25.41 -13.48
C VAL A 16 -36.63 -26.05 -12.73
N PRO A 17 -36.47 -26.60 -11.51
CA PRO A 17 -37.62 -26.97 -10.69
C PRO A 17 -38.19 -25.72 -10.01
N ARG A 18 -39.41 -25.33 -10.42
CA ARG A 18 -40.33 -24.53 -9.61
C ARG A 18 -40.75 -25.37 -8.40
N GLN A 19 -40.64 -24.82 -7.19
CA GLN A 19 -41.44 -25.27 -6.06
C GLN A 19 -42.54 -24.25 -5.78
N GLU A 20 -43.77 -24.75 -5.89
CA GLU A 20 -45.02 -24.05 -5.63
C GLU A 20 -45.26 -23.86 -4.13
N ALA A 21 -46.00 -22.80 -3.84
CA ALA A 21 -46.48 -22.39 -2.55
C ALA A 21 -47.51 -23.37 -1.96
N VAL A 22 -47.56 -23.44 -0.63
CA VAL A 22 -48.74 -23.87 0.13
C VAL A 22 -48.96 -22.86 1.25
N ASP A 23 -50.07 -22.13 1.14
CA ASP A 23 -50.69 -21.31 2.18
C ASP A 23 -51.35 -22.19 3.26
N THR A 24 -51.32 -21.76 4.52
CA THR A 24 -52.53 -21.44 5.32
C THR A 24 -52.20 -20.97 6.75
N ASP A 25 -52.46 -19.68 6.96
CA ASP A 25 -53.34 -19.06 7.97
C ASP A 25 -52.99 -18.92 9.48
N ALA A 26 -52.85 -17.63 9.84
CA ALA A 26 -53.36 -16.86 11.00
C ALA A 26 -53.13 -17.25 12.48
N ALA A 27 -52.42 -16.36 13.20
CA ALA A 27 -52.95 -15.44 14.26
C ALA A 27 -51.79 -14.93 15.17
N GLN A 28 -51.28 -13.70 15.01
CA GLN A 28 -51.64 -12.42 15.67
C GLN A 28 -50.75 -12.03 16.90
N PRO A 29 -50.67 -10.74 17.30
CA PRO A 29 -49.43 -9.95 17.29
C PRO A 29 -48.88 -9.61 18.69
N MET A 30 -47.64 -9.11 18.78
CA MET A 30 -47.14 -8.45 19.99
C MET A 30 -46.45 -7.13 19.70
N GLU A 31 -46.72 -6.20 20.61
CA GLU A 31 -46.69 -4.76 20.48
C GLU A 31 -45.30 -4.14 20.50
N VAL A 32 -45.26 -2.97 19.87
CA VAL A 32 -44.23 -1.94 19.97
C VAL A 32 -44.14 -1.47 21.43
N VAL A 33 -42.97 -1.60 22.05
CA VAL A 33 -42.61 -0.82 23.24
C VAL A 33 -41.30 -0.10 22.96
N ALA A 34 -41.39 1.21 22.80
CA ALA A 34 -40.27 2.13 22.80
C ALA A 34 -39.58 2.11 24.17
N GLN A 35 -38.24 1.97 24.19
CA GLN A 35 -37.43 2.35 25.35
C GLN A 35 -36.16 3.07 24.89
N THR A 36 -36.25 4.40 25.05
CA THR A 36 -35.24 5.34 25.58
C THR A 36 -33.76 5.04 25.41
N GLU A 37 -33.11 5.99 24.73
CA GLU A 37 -31.68 6.25 24.66
C GLU A 37 -30.99 6.18 26.04
N VAL A 38 -29.89 5.43 26.09
CA VAL A 38 -28.81 5.66 27.05
C VAL A 38 -27.54 5.87 26.25
N VAL A 39 -27.07 7.10 26.24
CA VAL A 39 -25.76 7.51 25.75
C VAL A 39 -24.70 6.80 26.58
N SER A 40 -24.01 5.81 26.01
CA SER A 40 -22.76 5.29 26.55
C SER A 40 -21.60 5.82 25.72
N THR A 41 -20.82 6.72 26.32
CA THR A 41 -19.45 7.04 25.92
C THR A 41 -18.63 5.76 25.86
N ALA A 42 -18.42 5.21 24.67
CA ALA A 42 -17.50 4.10 24.44
C ALA A 42 -16.09 4.67 24.27
N GLU A 43 -15.33 4.61 25.36
CA GLU A 43 -13.89 4.82 25.36
C GLU A 43 -13.23 3.89 24.32
N SER A 44 -12.30 4.47 23.59
CA SER A 44 -11.42 3.84 22.62
C SER A 44 -10.75 2.58 23.20
N GLN A 45 -11.16 1.41 22.72
CA GLN A 45 -10.30 0.23 22.84
C GLN A 45 -9.20 0.32 21.79
N PRO A 46 -7.93 0.21 22.17
CA PRO A 46 -6.82 0.16 21.23
C PRO A 46 -6.99 -1.07 20.34
N VAL A 47 -6.67 -0.93 19.06
CA VAL A 47 -6.47 -2.09 18.17
C VAL A 47 -5.31 -2.88 18.76
N GLU A 48 -5.61 -3.94 19.50
CA GLU A 48 -4.59 -4.83 20.04
C GLU A 48 -3.72 -5.34 18.88
N ASP A 49 -2.40 -5.23 19.04
CA ASP A 49 -1.43 -6.00 18.26
C ASP A 49 -1.94 -7.44 18.12
N PRO A 50 -1.72 -8.15 17.00
CA PRO A 50 -2.16 -9.53 16.86
C PRO A 50 -1.63 -10.33 18.05
N GLN A 51 -2.53 -10.66 18.97
CA GLN A 51 -2.19 -11.20 20.28
C GLN A 51 -1.49 -12.54 20.07
N THR A 52 -0.17 -12.50 20.11
CA THR A 52 0.67 -13.66 19.86
C THR A 52 0.70 -14.46 21.14
N SER A 53 0.20 -15.69 21.07
CA SER A 53 0.07 -16.57 22.23
C SER A 53 0.99 -17.76 22.07
N ARG A 54 1.79 -18.04 23.10
CA ARG A 54 2.73 -19.17 23.14
C ARG A 54 2.22 -20.24 24.09
N PHE A 55 2.27 -21.47 23.61
CA PHE A 55 1.83 -22.68 24.32
C PHE A 55 2.95 -23.70 24.30
N THR A 56 3.10 -24.43 25.41
CA THR A 56 4.17 -25.42 25.60
C THR A 56 3.56 -26.71 26.15
N TRP A 57 3.90 -27.84 25.56
CA TRP A 57 3.45 -29.16 26.00
C TRP A 57 4.64 -30.07 26.27
N THR A 58 4.57 -30.82 27.37
CA THR A 58 5.52 -31.89 27.68
C THR A 58 4.87 -33.22 27.36
N ILE A 59 5.43 -33.95 26.39
CA ILE A 59 4.94 -35.24 25.93
C ILE A 59 5.74 -36.32 26.64
N GLU A 60 5.11 -37.00 27.60
CA GLU A 60 5.73 -38.10 28.35
C GLU A 60 5.60 -39.44 27.63
N ASN A 61 6.47 -40.40 27.99
CA ASN A 61 6.49 -41.75 27.43
C ASN A 61 6.60 -41.76 25.88
N PHE A 62 7.39 -40.83 25.32
CA PHE A 62 7.39 -40.52 23.89
C PHE A 62 7.75 -41.74 23.02
N THR A 63 8.69 -42.57 23.47
CA THR A 63 9.09 -43.79 22.75
C THR A 63 7.98 -44.85 22.67
N ARG A 64 6.97 -44.77 23.56
CA ARG A 64 5.89 -45.76 23.66
C ARG A 64 4.67 -45.45 22.77
N PHE A 65 4.67 -44.34 22.04
CA PHE A 65 3.58 -44.02 21.13
C PHE A 65 3.34 -45.13 20.10
N SER A 66 2.18 -45.78 20.19
CA SER A 66 1.73 -46.81 19.24
C SER A 66 0.98 -46.22 18.06
N GLU A 67 0.36 -45.04 18.25
CA GLU A 67 -0.44 -44.36 17.24
C GLU A 67 0.43 -43.65 16.21
N LYS A 68 -0.06 -43.57 14.97
CA LYS A 68 0.65 -42.91 13.86
C LYS A 68 0.68 -41.38 14.01
N LYS A 69 -0.36 -40.82 14.62
CA LYS A 69 -0.53 -39.37 14.83
C LYS A 69 -1.13 -39.12 16.20
N HIS A 70 -0.86 -37.96 16.78
CA HIS A 70 -1.38 -37.56 18.08
C HIS A 70 -1.72 -36.07 18.08
N TYR A 71 -2.85 -35.71 18.71
CA TYR A 71 -3.29 -34.33 18.87
C TYR A 71 -2.99 -33.88 20.30
N LEU A 72 -2.37 -32.71 20.45
CA LEU A 72 -2.15 -32.09 21.75
C LEU A 72 -3.42 -31.37 22.22
N GLU A 73 -3.40 -30.87 23.45
CA GLU A 73 -4.56 -30.23 24.07
C GLU A 73 -5.01 -28.99 23.27
N VAL A 74 -6.32 -28.86 23.07
CA VAL A 74 -6.92 -27.76 22.30
C VAL A 74 -6.74 -26.45 23.06
N PHE A 75 -6.32 -25.41 22.34
CA PHE A 75 -6.10 -24.07 22.89
C PHE A 75 -6.81 -23.03 22.02
N VAL A 76 -6.99 -21.81 22.57
CA VAL A 76 -7.75 -20.74 21.91
C VAL A 76 -6.87 -19.53 21.67
N VAL A 77 -6.83 -19.06 20.42
CA VAL A 77 -6.13 -17.83 20.00
C VAL A 77 -7.02 -17.08 19.02
N GLY A 78 -7.17 -15.76 19.21
CA GLY A 78 -8.01 -14.92 18.34
C GLY A 78 -9.49 -15.33 18.31
N GLY A 79 -10.00 -15.97 19.36
CA GLY A 79 -11.36 -16.51 19.43
C GLY A 79 -11.57 -17.84 18.70
N PHE A 80 -10.52 -18.43 18.16
CA PHE A 80 -10.56 -19.68 17.40
C PHE A 80 -9.86 -20.80 18.15
N LYS A 81 -10.39 -22.02 18.03
CA LYS A 81 -9.79 -23.22 18.62
C LYS A 81 -8.74 -23.81 17.67
N TRP A 82 -7.59 -24.15 18.24
CA TRP A 82 -6.43 -24.71 17.55
C TRP A 82 -5.92 -25.95 18.30
N SER A 83 -5.25 -26.84 17.59
CA SER A 83 -4.54 -27.99 18.16
C SER A 83 -3.22 -28.19 17.43
N VAL A 84 -2.20 -28.66 18.14
CA VAL A 84 -0.99 -29.15 17.48
C VAL A 84 -1.17 -30.63 17.15
N LEU A 85 -0.86 -31.00 15.92
CA LEU A 85 -0.87 -32.38 15.42
C LEU A 85 0.57 -32.83 15.20
N ILE A 86 0.95 -33.94 15.84
CA ILE A 86 2.28 -34.53 15.71
C ILE A 86 2.24 -35.92 15.11
N PHE A 87 3.30 -36.29 14.39
CA PHE A 87 3.58 -37.66 13.95
C PHE A 87 4.92 -38.10 14.57
N PRO A 88 4.91 -38.75 15.75
CA PRO A 88 6.12 -39.08 16.51
C PRO A 88 7.12 -39.98 15.76
N LYS A 89 6.61 -40.77 14.81
CA LYS A 89 7.40 -41.68 13.94
C LYS A 89 7.42 -41.22 12.48
N GLY A 90 6.94 -40.00 12.23
CA GLY A 90 6.87 -39.37 10.92
C GLY A 90 5.63 -39.68 10.09
N ASN A 91 5.29 -38.73 9.22
CA ASN A 91 4.17 -38.81 8.28
C ASN A 91 4.66 -39.30 6.91
N ASN A 92 4.88 -40.62 6.79
CA ASN A 92 5.47 -41.27 5.60
C ASN A 92 6.89 -40.78 5.25
N VAL A 93 7.61 -40.24 6.24
CA VAL A 93 9.01 -39.77 6.13
C VAL A 93 9.77 -40.10 7.42
N ASP A 94 11.10 -40.20 7.36
CA ASP A 94 11.96 -40.49 8.53
C ASP A 94 12.24 -39.24 9.40
N HIS A 95 11.25 -38.37 9.53
CA HIS A 95 11.33 -37.11 10.27
C HIS A 95 10.14 -37.02 11.23
N PHE A 96 10.37 -36.44 12.40
CA PHE A 96 9.28 -35.95 13.24
C PHE A 96 8.51 -34.89 12.44
N SER A 97 7.18 -35.01 12.40
CA SER A 97 6.30 -34.07 11.69
C SER A 97 5.40 -33.36 12.66
N MET A 98 5.18 -32.05 12.45
CA MET A 98 4.38 -31.22 13.34
C MET A 98 3.57 -30.20 12.53
N TYR A 99 2.28 -30.09 12.85
CA TYR A 99 1.31 -29.24 12.17
C TYR A 99 0.48 -28.47 13.19
N LEU A 100 0.04 -27.28 12.81
CA LEU A 100 -1.05 -26.58 13.47
C LEU A 100 -2.34 -26.96 12.75
N ASP A 101 -3.36 -27.37 13.49
CA ASP A 101 -4.68 -27.76 12.98
C ASP A 101 -5.79 -26.91 13.60
N VAL A 102 -6.82 -26.64 12.82
CA VAL A 102 -8.04 -25.99 13.30
C VAL A 102 -8.90 -27.02 14.01
N ALA A 103 -8.95 -26.92 15.34
CA ALA A 103 -9.78 -27.81 16.14
C ALA A 103 -11.26 -27.65 15.77
N ASP A 104 -11.98 -28.77 15.75
CA ASP A 104 -13.39 -28.87 15.34
C ASP A 104 -13.66 -28.43 13.89
N SER A 105 -12.67 -28.47 12.98
CA SER A 105 -12.78 -28.02 11.59
C SER A 105 -13.97 -28.59 10.82
N THR A 106 -14.38 -29.83 11.13
CA THR A 106 -15.54 -30.53 10.54
C THR A 106 -16.89 -29.99 10.99
N SER A 107 -16.94 -29.24 12.10
CA SER A 107 -18.16 -28.63 12.65
C SER A 107 -18.35 -27.16 12.26
N LEU A 108 -17.37 -26.57 11.56
CA LEU A 108 -17.39 -25.18 11.15
C LEU A 108 -18.31 -24.96 9.94
N PRO A 109 -18.93 -23.76 9.81
CA PRO A 109 -19.85 -23.45 8.71
C PRO A 109 -19.15 -23.52 7.35
N TYR A 110 -19.92 -23.85 6.31
CA TYR A 110 -19.41 -23.91 4.94
C TYR A 110 -18.76 -22.57 4.53
N GLY A 111 -17.54 -22.65 3.96
CA GLY A 111 -16.79 -21.47 3.50
C GLY A 111 -15.94 -20.77 4.57
N TRP A 112 -15.77 -21.35 5.76
CA TRP A 112 -14.90 -20.78 6.78
C TRP A 112 -13.44 -20.66 6.31
N SER A 113 -12.77 -19.59 6.75
CA SER A 113 -11.36 -19.33 6.48
C SER A 113 -10.71 -18.62 7.66
N ARG A 114 -9.47 -18.97 8.01
CA ARG A 114 -8.70 -18.36 9.10
C ARG A 114 -7.25 -18.18 8.69
N TYR A 115 -6.69 -17.00 8.90
CA TYR A 115 -5.28 -16.75 8.67
C TYR A 115 -4.52 -16.74 9.98
N ALA A 116 -3.46 -17.52 10.06
CA ALA A 116 -2.55 -17.48 11.19
C ALA A 116 -1.10 -17.45 10.70
N GLN A 117 -0.31 -16.63 11.37
CA GLN A 117 1.14 -16.72 11.37
C GLN A 117 1.53 -17.48 12.62
N PHE A 118 2.36 -18.51 12.51
CA PHE A 118 2.70 -19.35 13.65
C PHE A 118 4.11 -19.94 13.56
N SER A 119 4.66 -20.24 14.73
CA SER A 119 5.92 -20.96 14.90
C SER A 119 5.68 -22.27 15.67
N LEU A 120 6.41 -23.31 15.28
CA LEU A 120 6.39 -24.63 15.89
C LEU A 120 7.82 -24.96 16.33
N ALA A 121 8.01 -25.43 17.56
CA ALA A 121 9.34 -25.72 18.09
C ALA A 121 9.42 -27.06 18.83
N VAL A 122 10.58 -27.71 18.75
CA VAL A 122 11.01 -28.80 19.64
C VAL A 122 12.12 -28.25 20.53
N VAL A 123 11.85 -28.16 21.83
CA VAL A 123 12.73 -27.52 22.81
C VAL A 123 13.91 -28.44 23.11
N ASN A 124 15.11 -27.87 23.06
CA ASN A 124 16.29 -28.55 23.58
C ASN A 124 16.31 -28.40 25.11
N GLN A 125 16.16 -29.51 25.82
CA GLN A 125 16.00 -29.55 27.27
C GLN A 125 17.33 -29.45 28.03
N ILE A 126 18.47 -29.52 27.33
CA ILE A 126 19.82 -29.40 27.91
C ILE A 126 20.42 -28.03 27.61
N GLN A 127 20.31 -27.58 26.36
CA GLN A 127 20.88 -26.33 25.86
C GLN A 127 19.80 -25.54 25.09
N PRO A 128 19.02 -24.67 25.77
CA PRO A 128 17.88 -23.99 25.18
C PRO A 128 18.17 -23.24 23.87
N GLU A 129 19.40 -22.75 23.68
CA GLU A 129 19.86 -22.06 22.47
C GLU A 129 19.80 -22.94 21.20
N PHE A 130 19.86 -24.27 21.34
CA PHE A 130 19.72 -25.24 20.25
C PHE A 130 18.28 -25.72 20.05
N THR A 131 17.29 -25.07 20.65
CA THR A 131 15.87 -25.31 20.32
C THR A 131 15.66 -25.14 18.82
N ILE A 132 15.01 -26.12 18.18
CA ILE A 132 14.68 -26.03 16.76
C ILE A 132 13.28 -25.47 16.63
N ARG A 133 13.17 -24.27 16.06
CA ARG A 133 11.93 -23.59 15.72
C ARG A 133 11.82 -23.41 14.21
N LYS A 134 10.61 -23.59 13.68
CA LYS A 134 10.25 -23.27 12.29
C LYS A 134 9.00 -22.41 12.27
N GLU A 135 8.99 -21.41 11.39
CA GLU A 135 7.92 -20.43 11.25
C GLU A 135 7.26 -20.54 9.88
N THR A 136 5.96 -20.32 9.84
CA THR A 136 5.18 -20.26 8.61
C THR A 136 3.90 -19.44 8.83
N GLN A 137 3.20 -19.14 7.75
CA GLN A 137 1.87 -18.57 7.77
C GLN A 137 0.97 -19.34 6.81
N HIS A 138 -0.32 -19.42 7.11
CA HIS A 138 -1.27 -20.13 6.26
C HIS A 138 -2.70 -19.62 6.42
N GLN A 139 -3.49 -19.81 5.36
CA GLN A 139 -4.93 -19.57 5.34
C GLN A 139 -5.69 -20.90 5.42
N PHE A 140 -6.02 -21.29 6.64
CA PHE A 140 -6.75 -22.51 6.96
C PHE A 140 -8.18 -22.45 6.46
N ASN A 141 -8.66 -23.55 5.93
CA ASN A 141 -10.02 -23.69 5.40
C ASN A 141 -10.49 -25.16 5.46
N ALA A 142 -11.70 -25.45 5.00
CA ALA A 142 -12.26 -26.80 5.07
C ALA A 142 -11.47 -27.88 4.30
N ARG A 143 -10.67 -27.51 3.28
CA ARG A 143 -9.81 -28.44 2.53
C ARG A 143 -8.42 -28.58 3.17
N GLU A 144 -7.93 -27.51 3.76
CA GLU A 144 -6.60 -27.39 4.36
C GLU A 144 -6.78 -26.95 5.82
N SER A 145 -7.29 -27.85 6.66
CA SER A 145 -7.55 -27.54 8.07
C SER A 145 -6.28 -27.59 8.92
N ASP A 146 -5.25 -28.28 8.45
CA ASP A 146 -3.93 -28.37 9.05
C ASP A 146 -2.82 -27.87 8.11
N TRP A 147 -1.78 -27.28 8.69
CA TRP A 147 -0.60 -26.81 7.97
C TRP A 147 0.63 -26.86 8.86
N GLY A 148 1.80 -27.16 8.29
CA GLY A 148 3.03 -27.28 9.05
C GLY A 148 4.14 -27.98 8.29
N PHE A 149 4.92 -28.80 9.00
CA PHE A 149 6.19 -29.31 8.51
C PHE A 149 6.21 -30.83 8.56
N THR A 150 6.07 -31.48 7.40
CA THR A 150 6.24 -32.94 7.25
C THR A 150 7.66 -33.38 7.63
N SER A 151 8.67 -32.60 7.24
CA SER A 151 10.07 -32.82 7.64
C SER A 151 10.49 -31.77 8.67
N PHE A 152 9.97 -31.84 9.90
CA PHE A 152 10.32 -30.88 10.96
C PHE A 152 11.74 -31.12 11.48
N MET A 153 12.01 -32.31 12.02
CA MET A 153 13.33 -32.70 12.58
C MET A 153 13.62 -34.16 12.21
N PRO A 154 14.84 -34.53 11.79
CA PRO A 154 15.19 -35.94 11.56
C PRO A 154 14.98 -36.77 12.83
N LEU A 155 14.35 -37.94 12.71
CA LEU A 155 14.15 -38.81 13.89
C LEU A 155 15.49 -39.24 14.49
N SER A 156 16.53 -39.41 13.68
CA SER A 156 17.88 -39.71 14.15
C SER A 156 18.45 -38.65 15.09
N GLU A 157 18.08 -37.38 14.92
CA GLU A 157 18.52 -36.30 15.82
C GLU A 157 17.62 -36.20 17.06
N LEU A 158 16.30 -36.38 16.88
CA LEU A 158 15.34 -36.33 17.99
C LEU A 158 15.62 -37.41 19.04
N TYR A 159 15.92 -38.63 18.61
CA TYR A 159 16.19 -39.77 19.49
C TYR A 159 17.65 -39.88 19.96
N ASP A 160 18.55 -39.01 19.49
CA ASP A 160 19.93 -38.98 19.96
C ASP A 160 20.00 -38.34 21.35
N ALA A 161 20.28 -39.16 22.37
CA ALA A 161 20.35 -38.74 23.76
C ALA A 161 21.42 -37.65 24.02
N SER A 162 22.43 -37.51 23.15
CA SER A 162 23.45 -36.45 23.25
C SER A 162 22.97 -35.08 22.78
N ARG A 163 21.86 -35.03 22.03
CA ARG A 163 21.33 -33.80 21.42
C ARG A 163 20.35 -33.04 22.31
N GLY A 164 19.78 -33.68 23.33
CA GLY A 164 18.97 -33.01 24.37
C GLY A 164 17.50 -32.74 24.02
N TYR A 165 16.97 -33.29 22.91
CA TYR A 165 15.55 -33.12 22.55
C TYR A 165 14.63 -34.14 23.23
N LEU A 166 15.06 -35.40 23.35
CA LEU A 166 14.41 -36.45 24.11
C LEU A 166 15.17 -36.69 25.42
N VAL A 167 14.60 -36.27 26.56
CA VAL A 167 15.21 -36.41 27.89
C VAL A 167 14.22 -37.12 28.81
N ASN A 168 14.67 -38.16 29.50
CA ASN A 168 13.82 -38.98 30.39
C ASN A 168 12.55 -39.52 29.71
N ASP A 169 12.64 -39.90 28.44
CA ASP A 169 11.49 -40.31 27.61
C ASP A 169 10.41 -39.23 27.45
N THR A 170 10.81 -37.95 27.55
CA THR A 170 9.95 -36.79 27.37
C THR A 170 10.45 -35.88 26.26
N VAL A 171 9.52 -35.34 25.45
CA VAL A 171 9.78 -34.32 24.43
C VAL A 171 8.94 -33.10 24.74
N VAL A 172 9.57 -31.92 24.73
CA VAL A 172 8.88 -30.64 24.96
C VAL A 172 8.69 -29.95 23.61
N VAL A 173 7.44 -29.63 23.29
CA VAL A 173 7.06 -28.92 22.05
C VAL A 173 6.38 -27.60 22.36
N GLU A 174 6.59 -26.61 21.50
CA GLU A 174 5.94 -25.31 21.61
C GLU A 174 5.23 -24.92 20.32
N ALA A 175 4.13 -24.18 20.47
CA ALA A 175 3.49 -23.47 19.39
C ALA A 175 3.29 -22.01 19.78
N GLU A 176 3.71 -21.10 18.92
CA GLU A 176 3.41 -19.67 19.02
C GLU A 176 2.49 -19.31 17.87
N VAL A 177 1.30 -18.81 18.17
CA VAL A 177 0.27 -18.57 17.16
C VAL A 177 -0.19 -17.12 17.27
N ALA A 178 -0.14 -16.43 16.13
CA ALA A 178 -0.70 -15.10 15.92
C ALA A 178 -1.81 -15.21 14.88
N VAL A 179 -3.05 -15.25 15.36
CA VAL A 179 -4.20 -15.17 14.47
C VAL A 179 -4.31 -13.73 14.02
N ARG A 180 -4.08 -13.49 12.73
CA ARG A 180 -4.51 -12.22 12.15
C ARG A 180 -6.00 -12.36 11.92
N ARG A 181 -6.79 -11.46 12.50
CA ARG A 181 -8.14 -11.25 11.99
C ARG A 181 -7.97 -10.92 10.51
N ILE A 182 -8.25 -11.88 9.64
CA ILE A 182 -8.80 -11.53 8.34
C ILE A 182 -10.09 -10.84 8.75
N VAL A 183 -10.03 -9.51 8.83
CA VAL A 183 -11.24 -8.71 8.76
C VAL A 183 -11.87 -9.19 7.46
N ASP A 184 -12.95 -9.96 7.58
CA ASP A 184 -13.56 -10.69 6.46
C ASP A 184 -13.57 -9.75 5.27
N TYR A 185 -12.87 -10.13 4.20
CA TYR A 185 -12.67 -9.27 3.04
C TYR A 185 -14.03 -8.78 2.46
N TRP A 186 -15.10 -9.52 2.77
CA TRP A 186 -16.47 -9.28 2.35
C TRP A 186 -17.33 -8.48 3.34
N THR A 187 -16.93 -8.32 4.61
CA THR A 187 -17.73 -7.60 5.63
C THR A 187 -17.05 -6.37 6.20
N TYR A 188 -15.82 -6.06 5.78
CA TYR A 188 -15.14 -4.84 6.17
C TYR A 188 -15.77 -3.60 5.54
N ASP A 189 -16.41 -2.78 6.36
CA ASP A 189 -16.96 -1.49 5.97
C ASP A 189 -15.93 -0.37 6.21
N SER A 190 -15.24 0.03 5.14
CA SER A 190 -14.26 1.12 5.17
C SER A 190 -14.85 2.42 5.75
N LYS A 191 -16.10 2.75 5.40
CA LYS A 191 -16.74 3.99 5.85
C LYS A 191 -16.98 3.96 7.35
N LYS A 192 -17.51 2.85 7.87
CA LYS A 192 -17.79 2.69 9.30
C LYS A 192 -16.52 2.71 10.15
N GLU A 193 -15.46 2.05 9.69
CA GLU A 193 -14.23 1.88 10.49
C GLU A 193 -13.29 3.09 10.42
N THR A 194 -13.32 3.83 9.31
CA THR A 194 -12.36 4.92 9.05
C THR A 194 -12.98 6.28 8.80
N GLY A 195 -14.25 6.36 8.40
CA GLY A 195 -14.92 7.56 7.90
C GLY A 195 -14.77 7.77 6.38
N TYR A 196 -13.94 6.97 5.71
CA TYR A 196 -13.56 7.14 4.30
C TYR A 196 -13.92 5.90 3.47
N VAL A 197 -14.11 6.10 2.16
CA VAL A 197 -14.38 5.01 1.20
C VAL A 197 -13.25 4.88 0.17
N GLY A 198 -13.08 3.65 -0.31
CA GLY A 198 -12.12 3.31 -1.35
C GLY A 198 -12.62 3.52 -2.77
N LEU A 199 -11.76 3.21 -3.74
CA LEU A 199 -12.04 3.22 -5.17
C LEU A 199 -11.99 1.80 -5.74
N LYS A 200 -12.98 1.43 -6.56
CA LYS A 200 -12.99 0.12 -7.23
C LYS A 200 -11.86 0.02 -8.24
N ASN A 201 -11.07 -1.05 -8.12
CA ASN A 201 -10.03 -1.34 -9.10
C ASN A 201 -10.66 -1.92 -10.36
N GLN A 202 -10.34 -1.36 -11.53
CA GLN A 202 -10.83 -1.85 -12.82
C GLN A 202 -9.91 -2.91 -13.46
N GLY A 203 -8.92 -3.41 -12.71
CA GLY A 203 -7.94 -4.41 -13.14
C GLY A 203 -6.52 -3.93 -12.87
N ALA A 204 -6.09 -2.87 -13.56
CA ALA A 204 -4.75 -2.30 -13.45
C ALA A 204 -4.73 -0.81 -13.06
N THR A 205 -5.84 -0.27 -12.56
CA THR A 205 -6.01 1.19 -12.33
C THR A 205 -5.58 1.66 -10.94
N CYS A 206 -4.83 0.86 -10.19
CA CYS A 206 -4.44 1.17 -8.81
C CYS A 206 -3.52 2.40 -8.71
N TYR A 207 -2.71 2.67 -9.74
CA TYR A 207 -1.88 3.89 -9.84
C TYR A 207 -2.77 5.15 -9.86
N MET A 208 -3.85 5.10 -10.65
CA MET A 208 -4.84 6.17 -10.76
C MET A 208 -5.63 6.32 -9.46
N ASN A 209 -6.07 5.20 -8.85
CA ASN A 209 -6.81 5.23 -7.59
C ASN A 209 -6.00 5.90 -6.48
N SER A 210 -4.72 5.55 -6.36
CA SER A 210 -3.80 6.11 -5.35
C SER A 210 -3.58 7.61 -5.54
N LEU A 211 -3.45 8.06 -6.80
CA LEU A 211 -3.34 9.48 -7.14
C LEU A 211 -4.63 10.24 -6.85
N LEU A 212 -5.78 9.71 -7.26
CA LEU A 212 -7.09 10.34 -7.04
C LEU A 212 -7.41 10.48 -5.55
N GLN A 213 -7.12 9.46 -4.75
CA GLN A 213 -7.26 9.55 -3.29
C GLN A 213 -6.33 10.62 -2.71
N THR A 214 -5.11 10.73 -3.22
CA THR A 214 -4.17 11.77 -2.78
C THR A 214 -4.68 13.18 -3.08
N LEU A 215 -5.14 13.41 -4.31
CA LEU A 215 -5.66 14.72 -4.74
C LEU A 215 -6.99 15.07 -4.06
N TYR A 216 -7.89 14.09 -3.89
CA TYR A 216 -9.18 14.27 -3.21
C TYR A 216 -9.01 14.74 -1.76
N HIS A 217 -7.99 14.22 -1.07
CA HIS A 217 -7.69 14.59 0.31
C HIS A 217 -6.91 15.91 0.45
N ILE A 218 -6.73 16.67 -0.64
CA ILE A 218 -6.33 18.09 -0.61
C ILE A 218 -7.61 18.93 -0.72
N PRO A 219 -8.16 19.45 0.40
CA PRO A 219 -9.49 20.07 0.39
C PRO A 219 -9.63 21.27 -0.55
N TYR A 220 -8.60 22.10 -0.64
CA TYR A 220 -8.60 23.23 -1.58
C TYR A 220 -8.68 22.79 -3.05
N PHE A 221 -7.98 21.71 -3.42
CA PHE A 221 -8.07 21.13 -4.76
C PHE A 221 -9.48 20.58 -5.03
N ARG A 222 -10.02 19.82 -4.07
CA ARG A 222 -11.40 19.30 -4.14
C ARG A 222 -12.43 20.41 -4.32
N LYS A 223 -12.30 21.50 -3.56
CA LYS A 223 -13.17 22.68 -3.66
C LYS A 223 -13.07 23.34 -5.05
N ALA A 224 -11.87 23.49 -5.58
CA ALA A 224 -11.67 24.04 -6.92
C ALA A 224 -12.33 23.18 -8.00
N VAL A 225 -12.23 21.86 -7.89
CA VAL A 225 -12.91 20.92 -8.81
C VAL A 225 -14.43 21.11 -8.75
N TYR A 226 -15.04 21.26 -7.56
CA TYR A 226 -16.49 21.50 -7.45
C TYR A 226 -16.96 22.83 -8.05
N HIS A 227 -16.10 23.84 -8.08
CA HIS A 227 -16.42 25.14 -8.69
C HIS A 227 -16.14 25.22 -10.20
N MET A 228 -15.65 24.15 -10.82
CA MET A 228 -15.52 24.11 -12.28
C MET A 228 -16.90 24.17 -12.95
N PRO A 229 -17.05 24.96 -14.04
CA PRO A 229 -18.33 25.07 -14.72
C PRO A 229 -18.66 23.76 -15.44
N THR A 230 -19.76 23.14 -15.01
CA THR A 230 -20.37 21.98 -15.67
C THR A 230 -21.86 22.20 -15.78
N THR A 231 -22.48 21.72 -16.84
CA THR A 231 -23.91 21.86 -17.10
C THR A 231 -24.63 20.52 -16.98
N GLU A 232 -25.95 20.55 -16.76
CA GLU A 232 -26.80 19.35 -16.75
C GLU A 232 -26.80 18.58 -18.09
N ASN A 233 -26.40 19.24 -19.18
CA ASN A 233 -26.31 18.64 -20.51
C ASN A 233 -25.00 17.87 -20.73
N ASP A 234 -24.00 18.05 -19.85
CA ASP A 234 -22.73 17.35 -19.96
C ASP A 234 -22.91 15.90 -19.53
N ILE A 235 -22.36 14.98 -20.31
CA ILE A 235 -22.33 13.56 -19.96
C ILE A 235 -21.00 13.30 -19.23
N PRO A 236 -20.99 12.67 -18.03
CA PRO A 236 -19.76 12.41 -17.29
C PRO A 236 -18.69 11.70 -18.13
N SER A 237 -19.07 10.74 -18.98
CA SER A 237 -18.13 10.03 -19.85
C SER A 237 -17.51 10.88 -20.97
N GLY A 238 -18.02 12.09 -21.23
CA GLY A 238 -17.49 13.02 -22.24
C GLY A 238 -16.82 14.27 -21.64
N SER A 239 -16.81 14.43 -20.31
CA SER A 239 -16.30 15.63 -19.63
C SER A 239 -15.51 15.24 -18.38
N ILE A 240 -14.19 15.42 -18.44
CA ILE A 240 -13.27 15.16 -17.32
C ILE A 240 -13.67 15.94 -16.06
N PRO A 241 -13.98 17.26 -16.11
CA PRO A 241 -14.43 17.99 -14.94
C PRO A 241 -15.67 17.37 -14.29
N LEU A 242 -16.68 17.00 -15.08
CA LEU A 242 -17.91 16.41 -14.56
C LEU A 242 -17.68 15.00 -13.99
N ALA A 243 -16.87 14.17 -14.66
CA ALA A 243 -16.50 12.86 -14.15
C ALA A 243 -15.77 12.95 -12.81
N LEU A 244 -14.84 13.90 -12.67
CA LEU A 244 -14.09 14.13 -11.45
C LEU A 244 -14.96 14.68 -10.32
N GLN A 245 -15.87 15.61 -10.63
CA GLN A 245 -16.86 16.13 -9.68
C GLN A 245 -17.80 15.03 -9.18
N SER A 246 -18.36 14.23 -10.08
CA SER A 246 -19.21 13.07 -9.76
C SER A 246 -18.45 12.07 -8.87
N LEU A 247 -17.20 11.77 -9.21
CA LEU A 247 -16.34 10.90 -8.42
C LEU A 247 -16.09 11.45 -7.01
N PHE A 248 -15.71 12.72 -6.89
CA PHE A 248 -15.42 13.36 -5.62
C PHE A 248 -16.67 13.48 -4.74
N TYR A 249 -17.83 13.78 -5.35
CA TYR A 249 -19.12 13.76 -4.65
C TYR A 249 -19.41 12.36 -4.07
N LYS A 250 -19.30 11.31 -4.90
CA LYS A 250 -19.51 9.93 -4.45
C LYS A 250 -18.50 9.52 -3.36
N LEU A 251 -17.23 9.94 -3.43
CA LEU A 251 -16.25 9.69 -2.37
C LEU A 251 -16.60 10.37 -1.04
N GLN A 252 -17.29 11.51 -1.08
CA GLN A 252 -17.69 12.25 0.11
C GLN A 252 -18.92 11.64 0.79
N TYR A 253 -19.95 11.28 0.02
CA TYR A 253 -21.27 10.90 0.54
C TYR A 253 -21.63 9.43 0.42
N SER A 254 -20.94 8.63 -0.41
CA SER A 254 -21.24 7.20 -0.50
C SER A 254 -20.75 6.46 0.75
N ASP A 255 -21.48 5.41 1.10
CA ASP A 255 -21.11 4.45 2.14
C ASP A 255 -20.30 3.27 1.57
N SER A 256 -20.10 3.20 0.25
CA SER A 256 -19.44 2.07 -0.42
C SER A 256 -18.32 2.51 -1.38
N SER A 257 -17.49 1.56 -1.81
CA SER A 257 -16.40 1.82 -2.75
C SER A 257 -16.92 2.41 -4.07
N VAL A 258 -16.22 3.43 -4.59
CA VAL A 258 -16.69 4.21 -5.74
C VAL A 258 -15.99 3.74 -7.02
N ALA A 259 -16.76 3.55 -8.10
CA ALA A 259 -16.20 3.16 -9.40
C ALA A 259 -15.62 4.36 -10.17
N THR A 260 -14.47 4.15 -10.80
CA THR A 260 -13.77 5.18 -11.61
C THR A 260 -14.05 5.08 -13.11
N LYS A 261 -15.06 4.27 -13.52
CA LYS A 261 -15.38 3.96 -14.93
C LYS A 261 -15.72 5.17 -15.79
N GLU A 262 -16.40 6.17 -15.22
CA GLU A 262 -16.77 7.39 -15.95
C GLU A 262 -15.55 8.25 -16.24
N LEU A 263 -14.62 8.31 -15.28
CA LEU A 263 -13.39 9.08 -15.40
C LEU A 263 -12.44 8.48 -16.43
N THR A 264 -12.22 7.16 -16.42
CA THR A 264 -11.38 6.49 -17.43
C THR A 264 -11.95 6.69 -18.85
N LYS A 265 -13.26 6.56 -19.01
CA LYS A 265 -13.93 6.87 -20.29
C LYS A 265 -13.74 8.33 -20.72
N SER A 266 -13.81 9.28 -19.79
CA SER A 266 -13.63 10.71 -20.09
C SER A 266 -12.21 11.05 -20.56
N PHE A 267 -11.21 10.24 -20.20
CA PHE A 267 -9.86 10.37 -20.74
C PHE A 267 -9.71 9.84 -22.16
N GLY A 268 -10.73 9.15 -22.68
CA GLY A 268 -10.70 8.46 -23.97
C GLY A 268 -10.01 7.09 -23.90
N TRP A 269 -9.76 6.57 -22.70
CA TRP A 269 -9.17 5.24 -22.52
C TRP A 269 -10.21 4.17 -22.81
N ASP A 270 -9.82 3.20 -23.63
CA ASP A 270 -10.65 2.01 -23.84
C ASP A 270 -10.42 0.98 -22.71
N THR A 271 -11.08 -0.18 -22.81
CA THR A 271 -10.89 -1.26 -21.84
C THR A 271 -9.46 -1.77 -21.82
N TYR A 272 -8.73 -1.76 -22.94
CA TYR A 272 -7.36 -2.25 -23.06
C TYR A 272 -6.37 -1.28 -22.41
N ASP A 273 -6.52 0.03 -22.63
CA ASP A 273 -5.73 1.08 -21.98
C ASP A 273 -5.88 1.02 -20.44
N SER A 274 -7.08 0.68 -19.95
CA SER A 274 -7.35 0.52 -18.51
C SER A 274 -6.63 -0.69 -17.87
N PHE A 275 -6.10 -1.61 -18.68
CA PHE A 275 -5.27 -2.74 -18.25
C PHE A 275 -3.76 -2.47 -18.38
N MET A 276 -3.35 -1.34 -18.98
CA MET A 276 -1.94 -0.94 -19.04
C MET A 276 -1.53 -0.23 -17.74
N GLN A 277 -0.41 -0.65 -17.16
CA GLN A 277 0.16 0.06 -16.01
C GLN A 277 0.84 1.34 -16.52
N HIS A 278 0.34 2.49 -16.10
CA HIS A 278 0.97 3.78 -16.36
C HIS A 278 1.76 4.28 -15.16
N ASP A 279 2.73 5.14 -15.42
CA ASP A 279 3.44 5.87 -14.37
C ASP A 279 2.47 6.85 -13.69
N VAL A 280 2.43 6.86 -12.35
CA VAL A 280 1.61 7.80 -11.58
C VAL A 280 1.94 9.25 -11.94
N GLN A 281 3.21 9.56 -12.21
CA GLN A 281 3.62 10.93 -12.54
C GLN A 281 3.13 11.37 -13.91
N GLU A 282 3.16 10.48 -14.91
CA GLU A 282 2.64 10.77 -16.24
C GLU A 282 1.14 11.07 -16.17
N LEU A 283 0.38 10.23 -15.46
CA LEU A 283 -1.05 10.46 -15.24
C LEU A 283 -1.30 11.79 -14.53
N ASN A 284 -0.54 12.09 -13.47
CA ASN A 284 -0.70 13.33 -12.71
C ASN A 284 -0.47 14.58 -13.57
N ARG A 285 0.53 14.55 -14.45
CA ARG A 285 0.81 15.65 -15.37
C ARG A 285 -0.29 15.80 -16.42
N VAL A 286 -0.72 14.71 -17.05
CA VAL A 286 -1.82 14.71 -18.04
C VAL A 286 -3.13 15.18 -17.40
N LEU A 287 -3.44 14.73 -16.18
CA LEU A 287 -4.62 15.18 -15.45
C LEU A 287 -4.56 16.67 -15.14
N SER A 288 -3.41 17.15 -14.65
CA SER A 288 -3.22 18.57 -14.28
C SER A 288 -3.35 19.48 -15.51
N GLU A 289 -2.69 19.14 -16.63
CA GLU A 289 -2.79 19.89 -17.90
C GLU A 289 -4.24 19.95 -18.40
N LYS A 290 -4.93 18.79 -18.44
CA LYS A 290 -6.33 18.73 -18.90
C LYS A 290 -7.29 19.51 -17.99
N LEU A 291 -7.04 19.52 -16.68
CA LEU A 291 -7.84 20.30 -15.73
C LEU A 291 -7.58 21.80 -15.89
N GLU A 292 -6.32 22.21 -15.99
CA GLU A 292 -5.94 23.61 -16.18
C GLU A 292 -6.60 24.20 -17.43
N ASP A 293 -6.57 23.48 -18.55
CA ASP A 293 -7.22 23.91 -19.79
C ASP A 293 -8.74 24.07 -19.65
N LYS A 294 -9.38 23.29 -18.78
CA LYS A 294 -10.82 23.41 -18.47
C LYS A 294 -11.11 24.49 -17.42
N MET A 295 -10.13 24.88 -16.61
CA MET A 295 -10.25 25.96 -15.63
C MET A 295 -9.99 27.34 -16.24
N LYS A 296 -9.32 27.43 -17.40
CA LYS A 296 -9.09 28.70 -18.12
C LYS A 296 -10.40 29.42 -18.47
N GLY A 297 -10.48 30.71 -18.16
CA GLY A 297 -11.66 31.54 -18.38
C GLY A 297 -12.78 31.32 -17.35
N THR A 298 -12.50 30.66 -16.23
CA THR A 298 -13.46 30.36 -15.17
C THR A 298 -13.07 31.02 -13.84
N VAL A 299 -13.94 30.95 -12.82
CA VAL A 299 -13.65 31.50 -11.49
C VAL A 299 -12.53 30.77 -10.74
N VAL A 300 -12.13 29.57 -11.21
CA VAL A 300 -11.05 28.75 -10.63
C VAL A 300 -9.81 28.71 -11.51
N GLU A 301 -9.69 29.63 -12.47
CA GLU A 301 -8.49 29.78 -13.29
C GLU A 301 -7.21 29.94 -12.44
N GLY A 302 -6.13 29.29 -12.86
CA GLY A 302 -4.83 29.34 -12.17
C GLY A 302 -4.78 28.57 -10.85
N THR A 303 -5.81 27.80 -10.46
CA THR A 303 -5.79 27.04 -9.20
C THR A 303 -4.69 25.98 -9.19
N ILE A 304 -4.49 25.27 -10.31
CA ILE A 304 -3.46 24.24 -10.45
C ILE A 304 -2.06 24.85 -10.30
N GLU A 305 -1.80 25.95 -11.02
CA GLU A 305 -0.57 26.74 -10.91
C GLU A 305 -0.32 27.19 -9.46
N GLN A 306 -1.31 27.83 -8.83
CA GLN A 306 -1.19 28.32 -7.45
C GLN A 306 -0.94 27.22 -6.40
N LEU A 307 -1.34 25.97 -6.68
CA LEU A 307 -1.20 24.85 -5.77
C LEU A 307 0.13 24.12 -5.91
N PHE A 308 0.53 23.87 -7.15
CA PHE A 308 1.56 22.88 -7.48
C PHE A 308 2.74 23.47 -8.27
N GLU A 309 2.61 24.66 -8.86
CA GLU A 309 3.70 25.28 -9.60
C GLU A 309 4.76 25.87 -8.67
N GLY A 310 6.01 25.49 -8.89
CA GLY A 310 7.19 26.19 -8.39
C GLY A 310 8.13 26.54 -9.54
N HIS A 311 9.21 27.24 -9.23
CA HIS A 311 10.17 27.69 -10.23
C HIS A 311 11.60 27.43 -9.84
N HIS A 312 12.42 27.08 -10.83
CA HIS A 312 13.88 27.02 -10.69
C HIS A 312 14.58 27.78 -11.81
N ILE A 313 15.84 28.12 -11.59
CA ILE A 313 16.74 28.64 -12.59
C ILE A 313 17.79 27.59 -12.90
N ASN A 314 17.86 27.22 -14.17
CA ASN A 314 19.01 26.54 -14.74
C ASN A 314 20.04 27.60 -15.14
N TYR A 315 21.22 27.57 -14.53
CA TYR A 315 22.30 28.48 -14.88
C TYR A 315 23.46 27.74 -15.53
N ILE A 316 24.09 28.40 -16.49
CA ILE A 316 25.33 27.97 -17.11
C ILE A 316 26.30 29.15 -17.05
N GLU A 317 27.46 28.95 -16.43
CA GLU A 317 28.50 29.95 -16.26
C GLU A 317 29.80 29.43 -16.88
N CYS A 318 30.29 30.11 -17.92
CA CYS A 318 31.54 29.74 -18.55
C CYS A 318 32.74 30.03 -17.63
N ILE A 319 33.74 29.16 -17.62
CA ILE A 319 34.89 29.28 -16.72
C ILE A 319 35.93 30.27 -17.27
N ASN A 320 36.16 30.22 -18.59
CA ASN A 320 37.25 30.95 -19.23
C ASN A 320 36.81 32.26 -19.91
N VAL A 321 35.50 32.50 -20.00
CA VAL A 321 34.92 33.69 -20.62
C VAL A 321 33.78 34.23 -19.75
N GLU A 322 33.59 35.55 -19.76
CA GLU A 322 32.53 36.22 -19.01
C GLU A 322 31.17 36.05 -19.72
N HIS A 323 30.65 34.83 -19.71
CA HIS A 323 29.37 34.48 -20.28
C HIS A 323 28.55 33.65 -19.30
N LYS A 324 27.35 34.15 -18.97
CA LYS A 324 26.37 33.49 -18.11
C LYS A 324 25.02 33.42 -18.81
N SER A 325 24.44 32.24 -18.84
CA SER A 325 23.09 32.00 -19.31
C SER A 325 22.23 31.53 -18.15
N ASN A 326 21.07 32.14 -17.96
CA ASN A 326 20.09 31.73 -16.95
C ASN A 326 18.76 31.49 -17.64
N ARG A 327 18.16 30.33 -17.42
CA ARG A 327 16.82 30.00 -17.90
C ARG A 327 15.91 29.70 -16.71
N LYS A 328 14.85 30.49 -16.57
CA LYS A 328 13.77 30.21 -15.63
C LYS A 328 12.86 29.13 -16.22
N GLU A 329 12.54 28.12 -15.43
CA GLU A 329 11.60 27.05 -15.78
C GLU A 329 10.65 26.81 -14.62
N SER A 330 9.40 26.47 -14.95
CA SER A 330 8.38 26.05 -14.00
C SER A 330 8.39 24.54 -13.83
N PHE A 331 7.99 24.05 -12.66
CA PHE A 331 7.79 22.64 -12.38
C PHE A 331 6.51 22.43 -11.56
N TYR A 332 5.85 21.29 -11.76
CA TYR A 332 4.69 20.84 -10.98
C TYR A 332 5.04 19.69 -10.02
N ASP A 333 6.08 18.95 -10.36
CA ASP A 333 6.66 17.87 -9.57
C ASP A 333 8.18 17.91 -9.67
N LEU A 334 8.87 17.40 -8.64
CA LEU A 334 10.31 17.22 -8.64
C LEU A 334 10.68 15.75 -8.64
N GLN A 335 11.51 15.36 -9.59
CA GLN A 335 12.01 13.99 -9.71
C GLN A 335 13.35 13.87 -8.99
N LEU A 336 13.34 13.17 -7.86
CA LEU A 336 14.50 12.99 -7.00
C LEU A 336 15.18 11.66 -7.28
N ASP A 337 16.50 11.71 -7.45
CA ASP A 337 17.31 10.50 -7.62
C ASP A 337 17.35 9.72 -6.30
N VAL A 338 17.00 8.43 -6.35
CA VAL A 338 17.08 7.53 -5.19
C VAL A 338 18.43 6.81 -5.14
N LYS A 339 18.90 6.34 -6.29
CA LYS A 339 20.16 5.59 -6.37
C LYS A 339 21.35 6.45 -5.91
N GLY A 340 22.08 5.93 -4.95
CA GLY A 340 23.22 6.62 -4.33
C GLY A 340 22.84 7.71 -3.33
N CYS A 341 21.54 7.91 -3.04
CA CYS A 341 21.05 8.87 -2.05
C CYS A 341 20.43 8.12 -0.87
N ARG A 342 20.82 8.47 0.37
CA ARG A 342 20.30 7.81 1.57
C ARG A 342 18.95 8.38 2.05
N ASP A 343 18.68 9.64 1.70
CA ASP A 343 17.55 10.42 2.20
C ASP A 343 17.17 11.54 1.20
N ILE A 344 16.01 12.16 1.41
CA ILE A 344 15.53 13.30 0.60
C ILE A 344 16.57 14.43 0.51
N TYR A 345 17.24 14.76 1.61
CA TYR A 345 18.19 15.87 1.63
C TYR A 345 19.40 15.59 0.73
N SER A 346 19.87 14.35 0.70
CA SER A 346 20.95 13.89 -0.20
C SER A 346 20.54 14.02 -1.66
N SER A 347 19.27 13.74 -1.98
CA SER A 347 18.76 13.94 -3.34
C SER A 347 18.62 15.41 -3.72
N PHE A 348 18.20 16.28 -2.81
CA PHE A 348 18.21 17.73 -3.06
C PHE A 348 19.63 18.28 -3.19
N ASP A 349 20.59 17.79 -2.39
CA ASP A 349 22.01 18.15 -2.50
C ASP A 349 22.55 17.77 -3.89
N LYS A 350 22.21 16.57 -4.37
CA LYS A 350 22.54 16.12 -5.73
C LYS A 350 21.80 16.92 -6.80
N TYR A 351 20.56 17.33 -6.56
CA TYR A 351 19.75 18.10 -7.50
C TYR A 351 20.35 19.48 -7.79
N VAL A 352 20.95 20.13 -6.77
CA VAL A 352 21.62 21.43 -6.91
C VAL A 352 23.13 21.31 -7.13
N GLU A 353 23.65 20.09 -7.28
CA GLU A 353 25.07 19.84 -7.51
C GLU A 353 25.51 20.51 -8.83
N VAL A 354 26.69 21.14 -8.79
CA VAL A 354 27.22 21.84 -9.96
C VAL A 354 27.91 20.83 -10.88
N GLU A 355 27.32 20.61 -12.04
CA GLU A 355 27.88 19.80 -13.11
C GLU A 355 28.95 20.61 -13.88
N ARG A 356 30.09 19.99 -14.15
CA ARG A 356 31.14 20.58 -15.01
C ARG A 356 31.00 20.06 -16.42
N LEU A 357 30.80 20.98 -17.36
CA LEU A 357 30.74 20.74 -18.79
C LEU A 357 32.15 20.90 -19.36
N GLU A 358 32.87 19.78 -19.50
CA GLU A 358 34.25 19.70 -19.98
C GLU A 358 34.38 18.62 -21.08
N GLY A 359 35.49 18.60 -21.82
CA GLY A 359 35.75 17.58 -22.85
C GLY A 359 34.74 17.60 -24.00
N ASP A 360 34.14 16.45 -24.30
CA ASP A 360 33.13 16.30 -25.36
C ASP A 360 31.77 16.95 -25.00
N ASN A 361 31.56 17.26 -23.71
CA ASN A 361 30.33 17.87 -23.19
C ASN A 361 30.43 19.39 -23.02
N LYS A 362 31.40 20.06 -23.65
CA LYS A 362 31.58 21.53 -23.59
C LYS A 362 30.32 22.28 -24.01
N TYR A 363 30.05 23.40 -23.33
CA TYR A 363 28.92 24.27 -23.64
C TYR A 363 29.19 25.12 -24.89
N HIS A 364 28.26 25.16 -25.84
CA HIS A 364 28.35 26.05 -27.00
C HIS A 364 27.80 27.44 -26.67
N ALA A 365 28.68 28.34 -26.24
CA ALA A 365 28.34 29.74 -26.01
C ALA A 365 28.27 30.48 -27.37
N GLU A 366 27.12 31.10 -27.68
CA GLU A 366 26.82 31.67 -29.01
C GLU A 366 27.96 32.50 -29.61
N ASN A 367 28.58 33.39 -28.81
CA ASN A 367 29.66 34.29 -29.26
C ASN A 367 31.08 33.79 -28.94
N HIS A 368 31.23 32.64 -28.28
CA HIS A 368 32.51 32.14 -27.77
C HIS A 368 32.82 30.69 -28.15
N GLY A 369 31.95 30.04 -28.93
CA GLY A 369 32.11 28.64 -29.35
C GLY A 369 32.03 27.67 -28.17
N LEU A 370 32.69 26.52 -28.29
CA LEU A 370 32.73 25.49 -27.24
C LEU A 370 33.60 25.93 -26.06
N GLN A 371 33.00 26.01 -24.88
CA GLN A 371 33.62 26.48 -23.64
C GLN A 371 33.42 25.48 -22.51
N ASP A 372 34.41 25.43 -21.62
CA ASP A 372 34.23 24.75 -20.34
C ASP A 372 33.32 25.60 -19.45
N ALA A 373 32.28 24.99 -18.89
CA ALA A 373 31.26 25.70 -18.14
C ALA A 373 30.80 24.93 -16.91
N LYS A 374 30.25 25.66 -15.95
CA LYS A 374 29.54 25.12 -14.80
C LYS A 374 28.05 25.23 -15.05
N LYS A 375 27.34 24.12 -14.93
CA LYS A 375 25.89 24.05 -15.03
C LYS A 375 25.32 23.66 -13.68
N GLY A 376 24.25 24.31 -13.26
CA GLY A 376 23.55 23.96 -12.03
C GLY A 376 22.12 24.44 -12.01
N VAL A 377 21.40 24.02 -10.97
CA VAL A 377 20.00 24.37 -10.74
C VAL A 377 19.87 24.97 -9.35
N LEU A 378 19.12 26.07 -9.24
CA LEU A 378 18.72 26.65 -7.96
C LEU A 378 17.24 27.00 -8.00
N PHE A 379 16.55 26.81 -6.87
CA PHE A 379 15.12 27.09 -6.76
C PHE A 379 14.88 28.57 -6.53
N LEU A 380 13.89 29.13 -7.21
CA LEU A 380 13.38 30.47 -6.93
C LEU A 380 12.30 30.41 -5.85
N ASP A 381 11.37 29.47 -6.01
CA ASP A 381 10.27 29.27 -5.09
C ASP A 381 9.77 27.83 -5.20
N PHE A 382 9.13 27.38 -4.12
CA PHE A 382 8.46 26.09 -4.06
C PHE A 382 6.93 26.29 -4.02
N PRO A 383 6.14 25.31 -4.47
CA PRO A 383 4.69 25.38 -4.40
C PRO A 383 4.15 25.18 -2.97
N PRO A 384 2.91 25.63 -2.65
CA PRO A 384 2.24 25.29 -1.40
C PRO A 384 2.06 23.78 -1.18
N VAL A 385 1.82 23.02 -2.25
CA VAL A 385 1.76 21.56 -2.23
C VAL A 385 2.89 21.02 -3.09
N LEU A 386 3.91 20.45 -2.43
CA LEU A 386 5.11 19.94 -3.07
C LEU A 386 4.96 18.46 -3.37
N GLN A 387 5.11 18.10 -4.64
CA GLN A 387 5.05 16.73 -5.13
C GLN A 387 6.46 16.24 -5.49
N LEU A 388 6.92 15.19 -4.82
CA LEU A 388 8.25 14.61 -5.01
C LEU A 388 8.11 13.19 -5.56
N GLN A 389 8.51 12.98 -6.81
CA GLN A 389 8.62 11.66 -7.40
C GLN A 389 9.99 11.08 -7.07
N LEU A 390 10.02 9.86 -6.54
CA LEU A 390 11.26 9.14 -6.25
C LEU A 390 11.59 8.27 -7.47
N LYS A 391 12.69 8.58 -8.17
CA LYS A 391 13.14 7.83 -9.35
C LYS A 391 13.65 6.45 -8.94
N ARG A 392 12.71 5.53 -8.70
CA ARG A 392 12.96 4.13 -8.36
C ARG A 392 12.94 3.21 -9.57
N PHE A 393 12.82 3.75 -10.78
CA PHE A 393 12.94 2.98 -12.00
C PHE A 393 14.02 3.60 -12.86
N GLU A 394 14.99 2.79 -13.26
CA GLU A 394 16.05 3.21 -14.17
C GLU A 394 16.40 2.07 -15.12
N TYR A 395 17.01 2.41 -16.24
CA TYR A 395 17.52 1.43 -17.18
C TYR A 395 18.94 1.02 -16.76
N ASP A 396 19.12 -0.28 -16.49
CA ASP A 396 20.43 -0.85 -16.17
C ASP A 396 21.13 -1.29 -17.46
N TYR A 397 22.11 -0.50 -17.90
CA TYR A 397 22.90 -0.78 -19.10
C TYR A 397 23.63 -2.12 -19.07
N MET A 398 23.99 -2.63 -17.88
CA MET A 398 24.69 -3.91 -17.75
C MET A 398 23.73 -5.09 -17.91
N ARG A 399 22.46 -4.89 -17.54
CA ARG A 399 21.40 -5.92 -17.62
C ARG A 399 20.50 -5.75 -18.85
N ASP A 400 20.71 -4.72 -19.66
CA ASP A 400 19.88 -4.37 -20.82
C ASP A 400 18.38 -4.42 -20.49
N SER A 401 18.01 -3.90 -19.31
CA SER A 401 16.64 -3.99 -18.81
C SER A 401 16.33 -2.88 -17.82
N MET A 402 15.05 -2.52 -17.74
CA MET A 402 14.53 -1.64 -16.70
C MET A 402 14.58 -2.37 -15.36
N VAL A 403 15.07 -1.71 -14.31
CA VAL A 403 15.16 -2.25 -12.95
C VAL A 403 14.47 -1.32 -11.97
N LYS A 404 13.88 -1.91 -10.92
CA LYS A 404 13.36 -1.16 -9.78
C LYS A 404 14.45 -1.03 -8.70
N ILE A 405 14.75 0.19 -8.28
CA ILE A 405 15.65 0.53 -7.18
C ILE A 405 14.88 0.40 -5.86
N ASN A 406 15.13 -0.70 -5.16
CA ASN A 406 14.55 -0.98 -3.85
C ASN A 406 15.44 -0.51 -2.68
N ASP A 407 16.51 0.23 -2.97
CA ASP A 407 17.44 0.75 -1.96
C ASP A 407 16.70 1.55 -0.87
N ARG A 408 17.24 1.49 0.35
CA ARG A 408 16.71 2.23 1.49
C ARG A 408 16.87 3.73 1.28
N TYR A 409 15.77 4.45 1.38
CA TYR A 409 15.69 5.89 1.15
C TYR A 409 14.75 6.53 2.17
N GLU A 410 15.30 7.38 3.03
CA GLU A 410 14.55 7.99 4.12
C GLU A 410 13.87 9.31 3.70
N PHE A 411 12.66 9.52 4.19
CA PHE A 411 11.94 10.78 4.06
C PHE A 411 11.30 11.17 5.39
N PRO A 412 11.48 12.43 5.84
CA PRO A 412 11.03 12.86 7.16
C PRO A 412 9.56 13.27 7.16
N LEU A 413 8.93 13.26 8.35
CA LEU A 413 7.58 13.81 8.52
C LEU A 413 7.53 15.33 8.27
N GLN A 414 8.60 16.03 8.65
CA GLN A 414 8.81 17.46 8.39
C GLN A 414 10.04 17.66 7.50
N LEU A 415 9.85 18.36 6.39
CA LEU A 415 10.88 18.67 5.40
C LEU A 415 11.17 20.17 5.43
N ASP A 416 12.38 20.54 5.84
CA ASP A 416 12.85 21.93 5.84
C ASP A 416 13.80 22.17 4.67
N LEU A 417 13.31 22.86 3.62
CA LEU A 417 14.11 23.19 2.44
C LEU A 417 14.88 24.52 2.60
N ASP A 418 14.66 25.25 3.70
CA ASP A 418 15.45 26.44 4.05
C ASP A 418 16.62 26.13 4.98
N ARG A 419 16.81 24.85 5.34
CA ARG A 419 17.96 24.38 6.13
C ARG A 419 19.30 24.80 5.52
N ASP A 420 20.34 24.78 6.35
CA ASP A 420 21.71 25.08 5.94
C ASP A 420 21.85 26.45 5.24
N GLY A 421 21.05 27.44 5.66
CA GLY A 421 21.06 28.81 5.12
C GLY A 421 20.28 28.99 3.80
N GLY A 422 19.37 28.08 3.48
CA GLY A 422 18.61 28.08 2.23
C GLY A 422 19.51 27.79 1.03
N LYS A 423 20.37 26.77 1.15
CA LYS A 423 21.37 26.41 0.12
C LYS A 423 20.76 26.02 -1.23
N TYR A 424 19.51 25.57 -1.23
CA TYR A 424 18.78 25.21 -2.45
C TYR A 424 18.15 26.44 -3.14
N ILE A 425 17.98 27.54 -2.42
CA ILE A 425 17.29 28.75 -2.87
C ILE A 425 18.28 29.72 -3.51
N ALA A 426 17.95 30.24 -4.69
CA ALA A 426 18.76 31.22 -5.39
C ALA A 426 18.99 32.48 -4.54
N PRO A 427 20.17 33.14 -4.61
CA PRO A 427 20.47 34.29 -3.76
C PRO A 427 19.54 35.50 -3.93
N ASN A 428 18.92 35.64 -5.10
CA ASN A 428 18.02 36.72 -5.47
C ASN A 428 16.53 36.36 -5.30
N ALA A 429 16.23 35.17 -4.80
CA ALA A 429 14.86 34.71 -4.62
C ALA A 429 14.21 35.32 -3.37
N ASP A 430 12.87 35.34 -3.37
CA ASP A 430 12.11 35.78 -2.20
C ASP A 430 12.23 34.74 -1.08
N ARG A 431 12.66 35.20 0.10
CA ARG A 431 12.80 34.40 1.32
C ARG A 431 11.82 34.83 2.41
N SER A 432 10.78 35.59 2.04
CA SER A 432 9.73 36.05 2.96
C SER A 432 8.93 34.87 3.56
N THR A 433 8.78 33.79 2.79
CA THR A 433 8.00 32.61 3.17
C THR A 433 8.93 31.44 3.45
N ARG A 434 8.80 30.84 4.63
CA ARG A 434 9.58 29.66 5.01
C ARG A 434 9.13 28.42 4.25
N ASN A 435 10.07 27.69 3.66
CA ASN A 435 9.87 26.43 2.96
C ASN A 435 9.92 25.24 3.92
N LEU A 436 9.10 25.30 4.97
CA LEU A 436 8.88 24.19 5.90
C LEU A 436 7.60 23.45 5.52
N TYR A 437 7.72 22.14 5.30
CA TYR A 437 6.64 21.29 4.83
C TYR A 437 6.37 20.13 5.78
N THR A 438 5.11 19.69 5.79
CA THR A 438 4.67 18.49 6.49
C THR A 438 4.15 17.45 5.51
N LEU A 439 4.58 16.21 5.68
CA LEU A 439 4.23 15.08 4.81
C LEU A 439 2.73 14.78 4.86
N HIS A 440 2.02 14.98 3.76
CA HIS A 440 0.59 14.72 3.66
C HIS A 440 0.28 13.28 3.26
N SER A 441 0.97 12.77 2.23
CA SER A 441 0.75 11.42 1.72
C SER A 441 2.01 10.77 1.17
N VAL A 442 1.99 9.44 1.18
CA VAL A 442 3.03 8.54 0.67
C VAL A 442 2.35 7.57 -0.28
N LEU A 443 2.59 7.73 -1.58
CA LEU A 443 2.16 6.76 -2.59
C LEU A 443 3.22 5.67 -2.66
N VAL A 444 2.80 4.42 -2.58
CA VAL A 444 3.66 3.25 -2.50
C VAL A 444 3.45 2.37 -3.71
N HIS A 445 4.55 1.84 -4.23
CA HIS A 445 4.52 0.82 -5.27
C HIS A 445 5.09 -0.48 -4.72
N SER A 446 4.28 -1.53 -4.73
CA SER A 446 4.68 -2.90 -4.38
C SER A 446 4.86 -3.74 -5.64
N GLY A 447 5.97 -4.44 -5.77
CA GLY A 447 6.27 -5.29 -6.93
C GLY A 447 7.43 -4.78 -7.77
N GLY A 448 7.53 -5.29 -8.99
CA GLY A 448 8.64 -5.08 -9.91
C GLY A 448 8.27 -4.25 -11.14
N VAL A 449 9.12 -4.29 -12.16
CA VAL A 449 8.98 -3.48 -13.38
C VAL A 449 7.85 -3.95 -14.30
N HIS A 450 7.59 -5.26 -14.34
CA HIS A 450 6.58 -5.86 -15.22
C HIS A 450 5.22 -6.08 -14.55
N GLY A 451 5.06 -5.59 -13.33
CA GLY A 451 3.86 -5.81 -12.56
C GLY A 451 4.06 -5.42 -11.10
N GLY A 452 3.12 -4.60 -10.63
CA GLY A 452 3.00 -4.25 -9.23
C GLY A 452 1.63 -3.71 -8.89
N HIS A 453 1.51 -3.23 -7.65
CA HIS A 453 0.30 -2.72 -7.04
C HIS A 453 0.59 -1.39 -6.36
N TYR A 454 -0.26 -0.40 -6.61
CA TYR A 454 -0.16 0.93 -6.04
C TYR A 454 -1.21 1.13 -4.96
N TYR A 455 -0.80 1.77 -3.87
CA TYR A 455 -1.69 2.21 -2.80
C TYR A 455 -1.12 3.47 -2.16
N ALA A 456 -1.93 4.18 -1.36
CA ALA A 456 -1.50 5.42 -0.73
C ALA A 456 -1.72 5.41 0.78
N PHE A 457 -0.73 5.87 1.54
CA PHE A 457 -0.92 6.30 2.91
C PHE A 457 -1.20 7.80 2.92
N ILE A 458 -2.27 8.23 3.58
CA ILE A 458 -2.70 9.63 3.58
C ILE A 458 -3.05 10.06 5.00
N ARG A 459 -2.77 11.33 5.32
CA ARG A 459 -3.24 12.04 6.51
C ARG A 459 -4.23 13.14 6.15
N PRO A 460 -5.53 12.82 5.99
CA PRO A 460 -6.55 13.77 5.54
C PRO A 460 -6.68 15.05 6.35
N THR A 461 -6.29 15.02 7.63
CA THR A 461 -6.34 16.17 8.55
C THR A 461 -4.95 16.63 9.00
N LEU A 462 -3.87 16.05 8.44
CA LEU A 462 -2.49 16.22 8.90
C LEU A 462 -2.28 15.94 10.39
N SER A 463 -3.17 15.13 11.00
CA SER A 463 -3.04 14.63 12.37
C SER A 463 -2.00 13.51 12.47
N GLU A 464 -1.89 12.82 13.60
CA GLU A 464 -0.97 11.69 13.75
C GLU A 464 -1.50 10.40 13.10
N GLN A 465 -2.82 10.30 12.91
CA GLN A 465 -3.46 9.11 12.36
C GLN A 465 -3.23 9.00 10.85
N TRP A 466 -2.68 7.86 10.43
CA TRP A 466 -2.54 7.50 9.03
C TRP A 466 -3.66 6.59 8.57
N TYR A 467 -4.00 6.71 7.29
CA TYR A 467 -4.96 5.85 6.63
C TYR A 467 -4.33 5.27 5.37
N LYS A 468 -4.39 3.96 5.21
CA LYS A 468 -4.00 3.25 3.99
C LYS A 468 -5.21 3.09 3.08
N PHE A 469 -5.13 3.73 1.93
CA PHE A 469 -6.08 3.64 0.83
C PHE A 469 -5.55 2.63 -0.20
N ASP A 470 -6.12 1.44 -0.16
CA ASP A 470 -5.74 0.29 -0.97
C ASP A 470 -6.96 -0.15 -1.80
N ASP A 471 -7.12 0.51 -2.95
CA ASP A 471 -8.30 0.43 -3.80
C ASP A 471 -9.60 0.58 -2.99
N GLU A 472 -10.42 -0.47 -2.90
CA GLU A 472 -11.75 -0.46 -2.25
C GLU A 472 -11.65 -0.37 -0.73
N ARG A 473 -10.48 -0.68 -0.17
CA ARG A 473 -10.29 -0.82 1.26
C ARG A 473 -9.53 0.38 1.82
N VAL A 474 -10.10 0.96 2.89
CA VAL A 474 -9.43 2.00 3.67
C VAL A 474 -9.22 1.51 5.09
N THR A 475 -7.99 1.53 5.58
CA THR A 475 -7.64 1.02 6.93
C THR A 475 -6.86 2.06 7.70
N LYS A 476 -7.04 2.11 9.02
CA LYS A 476 -6.20 2.91 9.92
C LYS A 476 -4.86 2.20 10.07
N GLU A 477 -3.77 2.95 9.95
CA GLU A 477 -2.42 2.44 10.09
C GLU A 477 -1.60 3.35 11.01
N ASP A 478 -0.55 2.78 11.59
CA ASP A 478 0.40 3.52 12.39
C ASP A 478 1.41 4.30 11.52
N ALA A 479 2.09 5.27 12.13
CA ALA A 479 3.08 6.10 11.44
C ALA A 479 4.31 5.28 10.99
N LYS A 480 4.66 4.21 11.72
CA LYS A 480 5.82 3.36 11.39
C LYS A 480 5.61 2.64 10.06
N LYS A 481 4.43 2.09 9.82
CA LYS A 481 4.03 1.47 8.56
C LYS A 481 3.94 2.46 7.41
N ALA A 482 3.39 3.66 7.66
CA ALA A 482 3.25 4.67 6.63
C ALA A 482 4.58 5.34 6.23
N LEU A 483 5.56 5.41 7.15
CA LEU A 483 6.88 6.01 6.91
C LEU A 483 8.01 4.97 6.84
N GLU A 484 8.42 4.45 7.99
CA GLU A 484 9.66 3.67 8.13
C GLU A 484 9.65 2.39 7.29
N GLU A 485 8.51 1.70 7.24
CA GLU A 485 8.38 0.49 6.42
C GLU A 485 8.38 0.77 4.91
N GLN A 486 8.17 2.04 4.50
CA GLN A 486 8.16 2.45 3.09
C GLN A 486 9.50 3.03 2.61
N TYR A 487 10.53 3.05 3.46
CA TYR A 487 11.88 3.46 3.04
C TYR A 487 12.53 2.50 2.04
N GLY A 488 12.07 1.25 1.97
CA GLY A 488 12.72 0.19 1.20
C GLY A 488 13.94 -0.39 1.93
N GLY A 489 14.84 -1.01 1.17
CA GLY A 489 16.03 -1.69 1.66
C GLY A 489 15.81 -3.18 1.94
N ASP A 490 16.86 -3.79 2.49
CA ASP A 490 16.82 -5.17 2.95
C ASP A 490 16.31 -5.24 4.39
N GLU A 491 15.45 -6.21 4.66
CA GLU A 491 15.02 -6.56 6.02
C GLU A 491 15.75 -7.83 6.45
N GLU A 492 16.38 -7.75 7.62
CA GLU A 492 16.98 -8.91 8.29
C GLU A 492 15.95 -9.48 9.26
N LEU A 493 15.54 -10.73 9.05
CA LEU A 493 14.72 -11.41 10.04
C LEU A 493 15.58 -11.81 11.25
N PRO A 494 15.04 -11.76 12.48
CA PRO A 494 15.71 -12.28 13.66
C PRO A 494 16.17 -13.73 13.45
N GLN A 495 17.32 -14.11 13.99
CA GLN A 495 17.77 -15.50 13.95
C GLN A 495 16.79 -16.38 14.74
N ILE A 496 16.02 -17.21 14.01
CA ILE A 496 15.01 -18.11 14.58
C ILE A 496 15.64 -19.15 15.53
N ASN A 497 16.88 -19.57 15.26
CA ASN A 497 17.60 -20.60 16.04
C ASN A 497 19.03 -20.12 16.39
N PRO A 498 19.22 -19.40 17.52
CA PRO A 498 20.48 -18.72 17.84
C PRO A 498 21.67 -19.65 18.11
N GLY A 499 21.43 -20.91 18.51
CA GLY A 499 22.47 -21.92 18.68
C GLY A 499 23.03 -22.48 17.36
N PHE A 500 22.34 -22.23 16.24
CA PHE A 500 22.82 -22.63 14.91
C PHE A 500 23.45 -21.43 14.21
N ASN A 501 24.69 -21.60 13.74
CA ASN A 501 25.47 -20.55 13.11
C ASN A 501 25.02 -20.30 11.65
N ASN A 502 23.74 -19.94 11.47
CA ASN A 502 23.15 -19.61 10.18
C ASN A 502 23.25 -18.10 9.95
N ALA A 503 23.68 -17.68 8.76
CA ALA A 503 23.64 -16.28 8.37
C ALA A 503 22.19 -15.75 8.44
N PRO A 504 21.95 -14.51 8.91
CA PRO A 504 20.61 -13.91 8.89
C PRO A 504 20.03 -13.94 7.48
N PHE A 505 18.80 -14.41 7.33
CA PHE A 505 18.14 -14.37 6.04
C PHE A 505 17.73 -12.92 5.75
N LYS A 506 18.37 -12.30 4.76
CA LYS A 506 18.04 -10.96 4.28
C LYS A 506 17.11 -11.08 3.08
N PHE A 507 16.02 -10.33 3.07
CA PHE A 507 15.19 -10.19 1.88
C PHE A 507 14.97 -8.71 1.55
N THR A 508 14.97 -8.39 0.27
CA THR A 508 14.74 -7.02 -0.19
C THR A 508 13.25 -6.69 -0.14
N LYS A 509 12.89 -5.53 0.43
CA LYS A 509 11.52 -5.03 0.40
C LYS A 509 11.14 -4.61 -1.01
N TYR A 510 10.13 -5.26 -1.57
CA TYR A 510 9.58 -4.92 -2.89
C TYR A 510 8.49 -3.85 -2.83
N SER A 511 8.09 -3.41 -1.62
CA SER A 511 7.16 -2.31 -1.39
C SER A 511 7.93 -1.11 -0.83
N ASN A 512 7.85 0.03 -1.50
CA ASN A 512 8.52 1.26 -1.09
C ASN A 512 7.81 2.50 -1.65
N ALA A 513 8.04 3.63 -1.01
CA ALA A 513 7.51 4.92 -1.43
C ALA A 513 7.98 5.25 -2.85
N TYR A 514 7.02 5.67 -3.67
CA TYR A 514 7.19 6.05 -5.07
C TYR A 514 7.01 7.56 -5.27
N MET A 515 6.02 8.15 -4.62
CA MET A 515 5.75 9.59 -4.70
C MET A 515 5.35 10.09 -3.31
N LEU A 516 5.83 11.27 -2.95
CA LEU A 516 5.57 11.92 -1.67
C LEU A 516 4.88 13.25 -1.92
N VAL A 517 3.86 13.55 -1.12
CA VAL A 517 3.19 14.86 -1.17
C VAL A 517 3.36 15.55 0.16
N TYR A 518 3.84 16.78 0.11
CA TYR A 518 4.16 17.63 1.24
C TYR A 518 3.33 18.92 1.17
N ILE A 519 2.81 19.40 2.30
CA ILE A 519 2.06 20.66 2.37
C ILE A 519 2.88 21.68 3.18
N ARG A 520 3.05 22.89 2.65
CA ARG A 520 3.76 23.97 3.32
C ARG A 520 3.01 24.40 4.58
N GLU A 521 3.72 24.51 5.70
CA GLU A 521 3.14 24.87 7.00
C GLU A 521 2.40 26.21 6.96
N SER A 522 2.97 27.24 6.32
CA SER A 522 2.32 28.56 6.21
C SER A 522 1.06 28.58 5.35
N ALA A 523 0.89 27.60 4.46
CA ALA A 523 -0.30 27.47 3.61
C ALA A 523 -1.32 26.48 4.16
N LYS A 524 -1.01 25.79 5.26
CA LYS A 524 -1.80 24.68 5.81
C LYS A 524 -3.27 25.03 6.03
N GLU A 525 -3.57 26.18 6.63
CA GLU A 525 -4.95 26.62 6.88
C GLU A 525 -5.74 26.87 5.59
N LYS A 526 -5.08 27.41 4.55
CA LYS A 526 -5.70 27.64 3.24
C LYS A 526 -5.93 26.33 2.50
N ILE A 527 -4.95 25.42 2.51
CA ILE A 527 -4.99 24.16 1.76
C ILE A 527 -5.95 23.16 2.42
N MET A 528 -5.91 23.04 3.75
CA MET A 528 -6.75 22.14 4.54
C MET A 528 -8.07 22.81 4.94
N CYS A 529 -8.69 23.55 4.01
CA CYS A 529 -9.94 24.27 4.26
C CYS A 529 -11.13 23.30 4.45
N THR A 530 -12.22 23.80 5.03
CA THR A 530 -13.49 23.06 5.05
C THR A 530 -14.12 23.03 3.66
N VAL A 531 -14.76 21.91 3.32
CA VAL A 531 -15.51 21.74 2.08
C VAL A 531 -16.92 21.37 2.48
N ASP A 532 -17.85 22.30 2.28
CA ASP A 532 -19.23 22.16 2.71
C ASP A 532 -20.12 21.76 1.54
N GLU A 533 -21.33 21.27 1.83
CA GLU A 533 -22.33 20.99 0.79
C GLU A 533 -22.54 22.18 -0.16
N LYS A 534 -22.48 23.41 0.35
CA LYS A 534 -22.67 24.65 -0.42
C LYS A 534 -21.63 24.86 -1.53
N ASP A 535 -20.46 24.23 -1.42
CA ASP A 535 -19.42 24.29 -2.44
C ASP A 535 -19.74 23.38 -3.63
N ILE A 536 -20.73 22.48 -3.49
CA ILE A 536 -21.12 21.48 -4.47
C ILE A 536 -22.34 21.98 -5.25
N ALA A 537 -22.23 22.01 -6.58
CA ALA A 537 -23.32 22.40 -7.46
C ALA A 537 -24.57 21.53 -7.26
N GLU A 538 -25.77 22.13 -7.34
CA GLU A 538 -27.04 21.45 -7.03
C GLU A 538 -27.30 20.25 -7.95
N HIS A 539 -26.98 20.35 -9.25
CA HIS A 539 -27.20 19.26 -10.21
C HIS A 539 -26.38 18.00 -9.90
N LEU A 540 -25.24 18.13 -9.20
CA LEU A 540 -24.44 17.00 -8.74
C LEU A 540 -25.06 16.28 -7.53
N ARG A 541 -25.95 16.95 -6.78
CA ARG A 541 -26.59 16.37 -5.59
C ARG A 541 -27.81 15.50 -5.92
N VAL A 542 -28.34 15.64 -7.14
CA VAL A 542 -29.58 14.99 -7.59
C VAL A 542 -29.30 13.69 -8.39
N CYS A 543 -28.03 13.41 -8.72
CA CYS A 543 -27.60 12.25 -9.52
C CYS A 543 -27.24 11.01 -8.70
#